data_AF-W1YA26-F1
#
_entry.id   AF-W1YA26-F1
#
_cell.length_a   1.000
_cell.length_b   1.000
_cell.length_c   1.000
_cell.angle_alpha   90.00
_cell.angle_beta   90.00
_cell.angle_gamma   90.00
#
_symmetry.space_group_name_H-M   'P 1'
#
loop_
_entity.id
_entity.type
_entity.pdbx_description
1 polymer ?
#
loop_
_entity_poly.entity_id
_entity_poly.type
_entity_poly.pdbx_seq_one_letter_code
_entity_poly.pdbx_strand_id
1 'polypeptide(L)'
;FLFGINLALYTLISMFLNAQTMAVVKDAFFEEKAVMVFTEKSQEVADDIMKDLVRGVTFLNAEGGYTREKKKIVYCVALSKEIPKIKEIALKYDKRAFISVNDVNEV
;
A
#
# COMPACT_ATOMS: atom_id res chain seq x y z
N PHE A 1 10.27 48.07 -9.27
CA PHE A 1 10.72 47.66 -7.93
C PHE A 1 9.67 46.68 -7.38
N LEU A 2 9.64 45.45 -7.90
CA LEU A 2 8.42 44.62 -7.86
C LEU A 2 8.25 43.74 -6.61
N PHE A 3 9.28 43.55 -5.78
CA PHE A 3 9.15 42.78 -4.53
C PHE A 3 10.13 43.35 -3.50
N GLY A 4 9.62 43.97 -2.43
CA GLY A 4 10.46 44.43 -1.33
C GLY A 4 11.04 43.25 -0.55
N ILE A 5 12.17 43.46 0.14
CA ILE A 5 12.90 42.40 0.86
C ILE A 5 12.04 41.66 1.90
N ASN A 6 11.05 42.35 2.48
CA ASN A 6 10.07 41.76 3.40
C ASN A 6 9.26 40.66 2.71
N LEU A 7 8.79 40.89 1.49
CA LEU A 7 7.97 39.94 0.74
C LEU A 7 8.80 38.71 0.32
N ALA A 8 10.08 38.90 0.02
CA ALA A 8 11.02 37.81 -0.25
C ALA A 8 11.22 36.92 1.00
N LEU A 9 11.39 37.50 2.18
CA LEU A 9 11.54 36.75 3.44
C LEU A 9 10.27 35.95 3.78
N TYR A 10 9.08 36.53 3.62
CA TYR A 10 7.83 35.81 3.85
C TYR A 10 7.65 34.64 2.87
N THR A 11 8.06 34.82 1.61
CA THR A 11 8.03 33.75 0.61
C THR A 11 8.95 32.61 1.01
N LEU A 12 10.16 32.92 1.46
CA LEU A 12 11.15 31.92 1.88
C LEU A 12 10.67 31.11 3.09
N ILE A 13 10.09 31.78 4.09
CA ILE A 13 9.49 31.12 5.26
C ILE A 13 8.31 30.23 4.84
N SER A 14 7.41 30.74 3.99
CA SER A 14 6.25 29.97 3.51
C SER A 14 6.68 28.74 2.71
N MET A 15 7.69 28.87 1.86
CA MET A 15 8.20 27.78 1.04
C MET A 15 8.85 26.69 1.91
N PHE A 16 9.60 27.09 2.95
CA PHE A 16 10.17 26.15 3.93
C PHE A 16 9.09 25.40 4.71
N LEU A 17 8.07 26.10 5.21
CA LEU A 17 6.96 25.49 5.93
C LEU A 17 6.20 24.51 5.02
N ASN A 18 5.87 24.92 3.79
CA ASN A 18 5.19 24.05 2.82
C ASN A 18 6.01 22.79 2.51
N ALA A 19 7.33 22.93 2.31
CA ALA A 19 8.20 21.79 2.05
C ALA A 19 8.15 20.77 3.20
N GLN A 20 8.26 21.22 4.45
CA GLN A 20 8.15 20.33 5.61
C GLN A 20 6.76 19.72 5.75
N THR A 21 5.69 20.50 5.59
CA THR A 21 4.32 19.97 5.69
C THR A 21 4.05 18.93 4.60
N MET A 22 4.49 19.17 3.36
CA MET A 22 4.33 18.24 2.26
C MET A 22 5.05 16.91 2.52
N ALA A 23 6.27 16.98 3.07
CA ALA A 23 7.03 15.78 3.43
C ALA A 23 6.26 14.93 4.46
N VAL A 24 5.79 15.54 5.55
CA VAL A 24 5.04 14.84 6.60
C VAL A 24 3.73 14.24 6.08
N VAL A 25 2.98 14.97 5.24
CA VAL A 25 1.70 14.49 4.72
C VAL A 25 1.87 13.29 3.79
N LYS A 26 2.90 13.29 2.94
CA LYS A 26 3.20 12.15 2.05
C LYS A 26 3.48 10.88 2.86
N ASP A 27 4.40 10.98 3.81
CA ASP A 27 4.84 9.83 4.61
C ASP A 27 3.71 9.30 5.52
N ALA A 28 2.85 10.19 6.05
CA ALA A 28 1.78 9.79 6.97
C ALA A 28 0.54 9.21 6.28
N PHE A 29 0.18 9.66 5.07
CA PHE A 29 -1.13 9.34 4.46
C PHE A 29 -1.06 8.55 3.16
N PHE A 30 0.03 8.63 2.43
CA PHE A 30 0.14 8.10 1.07
C PHE A 30 1.24 7.05 0.92
N GLU A 31 1.66 6.45 2.03
CA GLU A 31 2.61 5.36 2.01
C GLU A 31 2.00 4.12 1.35
N GLU A 32 2.49 3.79 0.16
CA GLU A 32 2.11 2.59 -0.58
C GLU A 32 2.98 1.40 -0.15
N LYS A 33 2.34 0.25 0.01
CA LYS A 33 2.99 -1.00 0.41
C LYS A 33 2.60 -2.10 -0.56
N ALA A 34 3.54 -3.00 -0.83
CA ALA A 34 3.28 -4.25 -1.53
C ALA A 34 2.75 -5.26 -0.53
N VAL A 35 1.52 -5.71 -0.75
CA VAL A 35 0.83 -6.68 0.10
C VAL A 35 0.72 -8.00 -0.65
N MET A 36 1.22 -9.06 -0.02
CA MET A 36 1.11 -10.43 -0.48
C MET A 36 0.19 -11.21 0.45
N VAL A 37 -0.92 -11.74 -0.07
CA VAL A 37 -1.85 -12.58 0.68
C VAL A 37 -1.62 -14.05 0.35
N PHE A 38 -1.30 -14.82 1.38
CA PHE A 38 -1.09 -16.26 1.30
C PHE A 38 -2.34 -16.96 1.82
N THR A 39 -3.06 -17.64 0.93
CA THR A 39 -4.31 -18.35 1.24
C THR A 39 -4.59 -19.44 0.21
N GLU A 40 -5.40 -20.44 0.57
CA GLU A 40 -5.95 -21.40 -0.39
C GLU A 40 -7.14 -20.82 -1.18
N LYS A 41 -7.74 -19.72 -0.70
CA LYS A 41 -8.92 -19.03 -1.28
C LYS A 41 -8.52 -17.76 -2.03
N SER A 42 -7.48 -17.87 -2.84
CA SER A 42 -6.86 -16.73 -3.53
C SER A 42 -7.80 -15.99 -4.48
N GLN A 43 -8.70 -16.71 -5.16
CA GLN A 43 -9.63 -16.10 -6.12
C GLN A 43 -10.69 -15.25 -5.39
N GLU A 44 -11.33 -15.82 -4.37
CA GLU A 44 -12.38 -15.16 -3.61
C GLU A 44 -11.84 -13.91 -2.88
N VAL A 45 -10.62 -13.99 -2.37
CA VAL A 45 -9.94 -12.84 -1.76
C VAL A 45 -9.62 -11.77 -2.79
N ALA A 46 -9.11 -12.15 -3.97
CA ALA A 46 -8.78 -11.21 -5.03
C ALA A 46 -10.04 -10.47 -5.53
N ASP A 47 -11.16 -11.18 -5.69
CA ASP A 47 -12.43 -10.61 -6.16
C ASP A 47 -12.99 -9.58 -5.16
N ASP A 48 -12.97 -9.87 -3.86
CA ASP A 48 -13.38 -8.91 -2.83
C ASP A 48 -12.41 -7.72 -2.75
N ILE A 49 -11.10 -7.92 -2.90
CA ILE A 49 -10.13 -6.80 -2.94
C ILE A 49 -10.39 -5.89 -4.16
N MET A 50 -10.65 -6.46 -5.34
CA MET A 50 -10.98 -5.68 -6.54
C MET A 50 -12.29 -4.92 -6.38
N LYS A 51 -13.29 -5.51 -5.72
CA LYS A 51 -14.61 -4.93 -5.57
C LYS A 51 -14.69 -3.89 -4.45
N ASP A 52 -14.16 -4.21 -3.28
CA ASP A 52 -14.33 -3.39 -2.06
C ASP A 52 -13.28 -2.28 -1.97
N LEU A 53 -12.05 -2.54 -2.45
CA LEU A 53 -10.94 -1.58 -2.37
C LEU A 53 -10.62 -0.92 -3.72
N VAL A 54 -11.22 -1.39 -4.83
CA VAL A 54 -10.97 -0.89 -6.18
C VAL A 54 -9.47 -0.91 -6.53
N ARG A 55 -8.78 -1.98 -6.10
CA ARG A 55 -7.35 -2.19 -6.32
C ARG A 55 -7.10 -3.29 -7.34
N GLY A 56 -6.10 -3.07 -8.20
CA GLY A 56 -5.57 -4.12 -9.07
C GLY A 56 -4.86 -5.19 -8.25
N VAL A 57 -5.05 -6.45 -8.65
CA VAL A 57 -4.43 -7.62 -8.04
C VAL A 57 -3.77 -8.46 -9.13
N THR A 58 -2.61 -9.01 -8.80
CA THR A 58 -1.85 -9.92 -9.66
C THR A 58 -1.71 -11.25 -8.94
N PHE A 59 -1.95 -12.36 -9.64
CA PHE A 59 -1.69 -13.69 -9.09
C PHE A 59 -0.24 -14.08 -9.34
N LEU A 60 0.48 -14.39 -8.26
CA LEU A 60 1.81 -14.97 -8.33
C LEU A 60 1.71 -16.48 -8.13
N ASN A 61 2.20 -17.25 -9.10
CA ASN A 61 2.30 -18.71 -8.95
C ASN A 61 3.51 -19.03 -8.08
N ALA A 62 3.26 -19.64 -6.93
CA ALA A 62 4.27 -20.10 -5.99
C ALA A 62 4.20 -21.61 -5.79
N GLU A 63 5.25 -22.18 -5.22
CA GLU A 63 5.31 -23.59 -4.86
C GLU A 63 5.64 -23.70 -3.37
N GLY A 64 4.90 -24.54 -2.64
CA GLY A 64 5.19 -24.81 -1.23
C GLY A 64 6.56 -25.46 -1.09
N GLY A 65 7.48 -24.85 -0.35
CA GLY A 65 8.84 -25.40 -0.18
C GLY A 65 8.87 -26.80 0.48
N TYR A 66 7.91 -27.10 1.35
CA TYR A 66 7.75 -28.42 1.96
C TYR A 66 6.83 -29.34 1.17
N THR A 67 5.62 -28.85 0.81
CA THR A 67 4.58 -29.69 0.20
C THR A 67 4.75 -29.88 -1.31
N ARG A 68 5.56 -29.06 -1.98
CA ARG A 68 5.71 -29.01 -3.45
C ARG A 68 4.42 -28.70 -4.21
N GLU A 69 3.39 -28.25 -3.50
CA GLU A 69 2.11 -27.89 -4.10
C GLU A 69 2.18 -26.51 -4.75
N LYS A 70 1.57 -26.41 -5.94
CA LYS A 70 1.37 -25.12 -6.60
C LYS A 70 0.31 -24.33 -5.85
N LYS A 71 0.65 -23.10 -5.47
CA LYS A 71 -0.23 -22.16 -4.78
C LYS A 71 -0.27 -20.85 -5.54
N LYS A 72 -1.39 -20.14 -5.47
CA LYS A 72 -1.51 -18.78 -5.99
C LYS A 72 -1.47 -17.81 -4.82
N ILE A 73 -0.59 -16.83 -4.90
CA ILE A 73 -0.49 -15.73 -3.94
C ILE A 73 -1.15 -14.51 -4.57
N VAL A 74 -1.97 -13.80 -3.81
CA VAL A 74 -2.55 -12.53 -4.25
C VAL A 74 -1.55 -11.42 -3.96
N TYR A 75 -1.08 -10.73 -5.00
CA TYR A 75 -0.20 -9.58 -4.89
C TYR A 75 -0.97 -8.31 -5.24
N CYS A 76 -0.89 -7.28 -4.39
CA CYS A 76 -1.41 -5.96 -4.70
C CYS A 76 -0.53 -4.87 -4.09
N VAL A 77 -0.59 -3.68 -4.70
CA VAL A 77 -0.05 -2.46 -4.09
C VAL A 77 -1.24 -1.70 -3.50
N ALA A 78 -1.17 -1.40 -2.21
CA ALA A 78 -2.23 -0.75 -1.46
C ALA A 78 -1.65 0.25 -0.47
N LEU A 79 -2.47 1.20 -0.03
CA LEU A 79 -2.06 2.16 0.99
C LEU A 79 -1.94 1.48 2.36
N SER A 80 -1.02 1.93 3.21
CA SER A 80 -0.84 1.41 4.58
C SER A 80 -2.17 1.34 5.37
N LYS A 81 -3.09 2.28 5.14
CA LYS A 81 -4.43 2.32 5.77
C LYS A 81 -5.43 1.26 5.26
N GLU A 82 -5.20 0.69 4.08
CA GLU A 82 -6.07 -0.33 3.45
C GLU A 82 -5.69 -1.75 3.91
N ILE A 83 -4.46 -1.94 4.40
CA ILE A 83 -3.93 -3.24 4.86
C ILE A 83 -4.83 -3.93 5.90
N PRO A 84 -5.37 -3.25 6.93
CA PRO A 84 -6.29 -3.89 7.88
C PRO A 84 -7.54 -4.47 7.21
N LYS A 85 -8.06 -3.80 6.17
CA LYS A 85 -9.23 -4.27 5.43
C LYS A 85 -8.89 -5.48 4.55
N ILE A 86 -7.73 -5.47 3.91
CA ILE A 86 -7.21 -6.63 3.17
C ILE A 86 -7.08 -7.85 4.09
N LYS A 87 -6.57 -7.66 5.30
CA LYS A 87 -6.46 -8.71 6.31
C LYS A 87 -7.83 -9.26 6.72
N GLU A 88 -8.81 -8.39 6.93
CA GLU A 88 -10.18 -8.77 7.25
C GLU A 88 -10.81 -9.62 6.14
N ILE A 89 -10.66 -9.20 4.88
CA ILE A 89 -11.13 -9.95 3.70
C ILE A 89 -10.46 -11.33 3.63
N ALA A 90 -9.15 -11.40 3.82
CA ALA A 90 -8.42 -12.67 3.80
C ALA A 90 -8.92 -13.64 4.88
N LEU A 91 -9.07 -13.15 6.12
CA LEU A 91 -9.51 -13.97 7.26
C LEU A 91 -11.00 -14.36 7.20
N LYS A 92 -11.82 -13.61 6.46
CA LYS A 92 -13.23 -13.95 6.17
C LYS A 92 -13.34 -15.25 5.36
N TYR A 93 -12.47 -15.44 4.37
CA TYR A 93 -12.48 -16.64 3.53
C TYR A 93 -11.63 -17.79 4.08
N ASP A 94 -10.51 -17.46 4.71
CA ASP A 94 -9.56 -18.45 5.20
C ASP A 94 -8.93 -17.98 6.52
N LYS A 95 -9.28 -18.65 7.63
CA LYS A 95 -8.76 -18.34 8.97
C LYS A 95 -7.25 -18.60 9.12
N ARG A 96 -6.64 -19.35 8.19
CA ARG A 96 -5.20 -19.62 8.16
C ARG A 96 -4.46 -18.66 7.23
N ALA A 97 -5.17 -17.77 6.55
CA ALA A 97 -4.55 -16.78 5.68
C ALA A 97 -3.67 -15.83 6.48
N PHE A 98 -2.55 -15.45 5.87
CA PHE A 98 -1.67 -14.41 6.40
C PHE A 98 -1.22 -13.47 5.29
N ILE A 99 -0.81 -12.28 5.70
CA ILE A 99 -0.37 -11.22 4.81
C ILE A 99 1.10 -10.88 5.10
N SER A 100 1.89 -10.73 4.05
CA SER A 100 3.22 -10.12 4.09
C SER A 100 3.14 -8.74 3.48
N VAL A 101 3.74 -7.77 4.15
CA VAL A 101 3.77 -6.36 3.74
C VAL A 101 5.22 -6.00 3.50
N ASN A 102 5.50 -5.46 2.33
CA ASN A 102 6.83 -4.98 1.94
C ASN A 102 6.75 -3.51 1.55
N ASP A 103 7.78 -2.76 1.91
CA ASP A 103 7.89 -1.35 1.56
C ASP A 103 8.19 -1.23 0.07
N VAL A 104 7.38 -0.46 -0.64
CA VAL A 104 7.62 -0.13 -2.04
C VAL A 104 8.27 1.24 -2.06
N ASN A 105 9.59 1.26 -2.23
CA ASN A 105 10.31 2.49 -2.55
C ASN A 105 10.44 2.54 -4.08
N GLU A 106 9.85 3.56 -4.72
CA GLU A 106 10.12 3.85 -6.13
C GLU A 106 11.64 4.07 -6.32
N VAL A 107 12.20 3.53 -7.41
CA VAL A 107 13.59 3.78 -7.84
C VAL A 107 13.64 4.75 -9.00
#